data_AF-A0A6V8PJY4-F1
#
_entry.id   AF-A0A6V8PJY4-F1
#
_cell.length_a   1.000
_cell.length_b   1.000
_cell.length_c   1.000
_cell.angle_alpha   90.00
_cell.angle_beta   90.00
_cell.angle_gamma   90.00
#
_symmetry.space_group_name_H-M   'P 1'
#
loop_
_entity.id
_entity.type
_entity.pdbx_description
1 polymer ?
#
loop_
_entity_poly.entity_id
_entity_poly.type
_entity_poly.pdbx_seq_one_letter_code
_entity_poly.pdbx_strand_id
1 'polypeptide(L)'
;MGNKHSKPLTFKFEKTEEGVFVYCPELNLYTDGKDEQEAESHLTTLVVDYYHVLAKHRDSLGPELRKNLTYYEERILPLISRYCQGCVHNPFEQHSLWDKLAFALRWRFSNRKKDQVSWIEPLTTRKSFVH
;
A
#
# COMPACT_ATOMS: atom_id res chain seq x y z
N MET A 1 27.83 14.45 -0.53
CA MET A 1 27.07 13.74 -1.58
C MET A 1 25.69 13.45 -1.03
N GLY A 2 24.65 14.09 -1.60
CA GLY A 2 23.31 14.08 -1.03
C GLY A 2 22.66 12.71 -1.10
N ASN A 3 22.37 12.10 0.05
CA ASN A 3 21.44 10.98 0.15
C ASN A 3 20.05 11.50 -0.21
N LYS A 4 19.72 11.51 -1.50
CA LYS A 4 18.33 11.55 -1.93
C LYS A 4 17.71 10.26 -1.42
N HIS A 5 16.91 10.33 -0.35
CA HIS A 5 15.99 9.28 0.04
C HIS A 5 15.04 9.05 -1.13
N SER A 6 15.43 8.18 -2.08
CA SER A 6 14.57 7.77 -3.18
C SER A 6 13.38 7.04 -2.56
N LYS A 7 12.20 7.67 -2.61
CA LYS A 7 10.94 7.01 -2.24
C LYS A 7 10.86 5.74 -3.11
N PRO A 8 10.62 4.56 -2.51
CA PRO A 8 10.63 3.30 -3.25
C PRO A 8 9.40 3.18 -4.14
N LEU A 9 8.36 3.98 -3.92
CA LEU A 9 7.16 4.00 -4.75
C LEU A 9 7.01 5.34 -5.41
N THR A 10 6.69 5.30 -6.70
CA THR A 10 6.25 6.44 -7.48
C THR A 10 4.73 6.39 -7.62
N PHE A 11 4.09 7.55 -7.62
CA PHE A 11 2.64 7.65 -7.82
C PHE A 11 2.38 8.60 -8.98
N LYS A 12 1.69 8.10 -10.00
CA LYS A 12 1.28 8.89 -11.17
C LYS A 12 -0.20 9.17 -11.06
N PHE A 13 -0.56 10.45 -10.98
CA PHE A 13 -1.95 10.90 -10.93
C PHE A 13 -2.41 11.36 -12.30
N GLU A 14 -3.63 11.00 -12.66
CA GLU A 14 -4.29 11.44 -13.89
C GLU A 14 -5.70 11.91 -13.54
N LYS A 15 -6.03 13.15 -13.90
CA LYS A 15 -7.36 13.72 -13.71
C LYS A 15 -8.16 13.56 -14.99
N THR A 16 -9.38 13.07 -14.84
CA THR A 16 -10.33 12.84 -15.92
C THR A 16 -11.68 13.47 -15.57
N GLU A 17 -12.63 13.42 -16.50
CA GLU A 17 -14.01 13.86 -16.24
C GLU A 17 -14.73 12.94 -15.23
N GLU A 18 -14.29 11.69 -15.10
CA GLU A 18 -14.89 10.67 -14.23
C GLU A 18 -14.29 10.66 -12.81
N GLY A 19 -13.14 11.31 -12.61
CA GLY A 19 -12.43 11.35 -11.32
C GLY A 19 -10.91 11.41 -11.47
N VAL A 20 -10.21 10.96 -10.42
CA VAL A 20 -8.76 10.92 -10.33
C VAL A 20 -8.28 9.48 -10.28
N PHE A 21 -7.43 9.12 -11.23
CA PHE A 21 -6.71 7.85 -11.27
C PHE A 21 -5.34 8.00 -10.64
N VAL A 22 -4.90 6.99 -9.91
CA VAL A 22 -3.53 6.91 -9.40
C VAL A 22 -2.93 5.54 -9.68
N TYR A 23 -1.72 5.55 -10.24
CA TYR A 23 -0.97 4.36 -10.63
C TYR A 23 0.39 4.28 -9.92
N CYS A 24 0.68 3.11 -9.36
CA CYS A 24 1.94 2.73 -8.75
C CYS A 24 2.66 1.70 -9.67
N PRO A 25 3.62 2.15 -10.51
CA PRO A 25 4.23 1.31 -11.53
C PRO A 25 5.11 0.21 -10.96
N GLU A 26 5.77 0.43 -9.82
CA GLU A 26 6.67 -0.55 -9.22
C GLU A 26 5.94 -1.82 -8.74
N LEU A 27 4.65 -1.69 -8.41
CA LEU A 27 3.81 -2.79 -7.94
C LEU A 27 2.74 -3.20 -8.97
N ASN A 28 2.65 -2.48 -10.09
CA ASN A 28 1.58 -2.59 -11.07
C ASN A 28 0.18 -2.50 -10.44
N LEU A 29 0.00 -1.52 -9.54
CA LEU A 29 -1.27 -1.29 -8.84
C LEU A 29 -1.88 0.04 -9.28
N TYR A 30 -3.19 0.06 -9.52
CA TYR A 30 -3.94 1.27 -9.82
C TYR A 30 -5.22 1.34 -9.00
N THR A 31 -5.71 2.55 -8.78
CA THR A 31 -7.04 2.81 -8.21
C THR A 31 -7.54 4.15 -8.72
N ASP A 32 -8.83 4.38 -8.54
CA ASP A 32 -9.52 5.63 -8.81
C ASP A 32 -10.18 6.20 -7.54
N GLY A 33 -10.61 7.44 -7.62
CA GLY A 33 -11.45 8.13 -6.63
C GLY A 33 -12.05 9.38 -7.24
N LYS A 34 -13.10 9.93 -6.63
CA LYS A 34 -13.76 11.17 -7.10
C LYS A 34 -12.84 12.39 -7.04
N ASP A 35 -11.85 12.35 -6.17
CA ASP A 35 -10.84 13.39 -5.93
C ASP A 35 -9.49 12.76 -5.59
N GLU A 36 -8.43 13.58 -5.55
CA GLU A 36 -7.07 13.13 -5.24
C GLU A 36 -6.99 12.47 -3.85
N GLN A 37 -7.74 12.99 -2.87
CA GLN A 37 -7.68 12.48 -1.50
C GLN A 37 -8.27 11.07 -1.40
N GLU A 38 -9.38 10.82 -2.09
CA GLU A 38 -10.02 9.51 -2.16
C GLU A 38 -9.14 8.50 -2.92
N ALA A 39 -8.59 8.89 -4.07
CA ALA A 39 -7.67 8.06 -4.84
C ALA A 39 -6.41 7.70 -4.03
N GLU A 40 -5.83 8.65 -3.30
CA GLU A 40 -4.72 8.42 -2.38
C GLU A 40 -5.06 7.45 -1.25
N SER A 41 -6.24 7.59 -0.66
CA SER A 41 -6.73 6.73 0.42
C SER A 41 -6.92 5.28 -0.06
N HIS A 42 -7.55 5.12 -1.24
CA HIS A 42 -7.72 3.82 -1.87
C HIS A 42 -6.37 3.18 -2.19
N LEU A 43 -5.41 3.94 -2.74
CA LEU A 43 -4.12 3.38 -3.11
C LEU A 43 -3.32 2.96 -1.88
N THR A 44 -3.38 3.77 -0.82
CA THR A 44 -2.74 3.44 0.46
C THR A 44 -3.27 2.11 0.99
N THR A 45 -4.59 1.93 0.97
CA THR A 45 -5.24 0.69 1.40
C THR A 45 -4.84 -0.49 0.52
N LEU A 46 -4.88 -0.29 -0.80
CA LEU A 46 -4.55 -1.32 -1.78
C LEU A 46 -3.09 -1.80 -1.64
N VAL A 47 -2.12 -0.89 -1.49
CA VAL A 47 -0.71 -1.24 -1.32
C VAL A 47 -0.50 -2.03 -0.02
N VAL A 48 -1.23 -1.71 1.04
CA VAL A 48 -1.16 -2.44 2.32
C VAL A 48 -1.77 -3.85 2.18
N ASP A 49 -2.96 -3.94 1.61
CA ASP A 49 -3.69 -5.19 1.48
C ASP A 49 -3.01 -6.13 0.48
N TYR A 50 -2.47 -5.59 -0.61
CA TYR A 50 -1.70 -6.34 -1.58
C TYR A 50 -0.50 -7.04 -0.93
N TYR A 51 0.29 -6.32 -0.11
CA TYR A 51 1.36 -6.94 0.66
C TYR A 51 0.86 -8.07 1.57
N HIS A 52 -0.26 -7.89 2.27
CA HIS A 52 -0.80 -8.92 3.15
C HIS A 52 -1.22 -10.17 2.39
N VAL A 53 -1.86 -10.02 1.23
CA VAL A 53 -2.22 -11.14 0.36
C VAL A 53 -0.96 -11.87 -0.11
N LEU A 54 0.05 -11.14 -0.57
CA LEU A 54 1.33 -11.73 -0.98
C LEU A 54 2.00 -12.48 0.18
N ALA A 55 2.09 -11.88 1.35
CA ALA A 55 2.72 -12.49 2.52
C ALA A 55 1.97 -13.72 3.02
N LYS A 56 0.63 -13.70 3.00
CA LYS A 56 -0.22 -14.84 3.39
C LYS A 56 -0.04 -16.05 2.47
N HIS A 57 0.17 -15.79 1.18
CA HIS A 57 0.27 -16.83 0.15
C HIS A 57 1.72 -17.05 -0.33
N ARG A 58 2.72 -16.63 0.45
CA ARG A 58 4.16 -16.61 0.09
C ARG A 58 4.64 -17.89 -0.58
N ASP A 59 4.24 -19.04 -0.06
CA ASP A 59 4.71 -20.34 -0.52
C ASP A 59 4.08 -20.78 -1.85
N SER A 60 2.89 -20.26 -2.18
CA SER A 60 2.14 -20.56 -3.40
C SER A 60 2.20 -19.46 -4.47
N LEU A 61 2.99 -18.39 -4.26
CA LEU A 61 3.08 -17.30 -5.22
C LEU A 61 3.80 -17.73 -6.50
N GLY A 62 3.20 -17.38 -7.65
CA GLY A 62 3.87 -17.42 -8.95
C GLY A 62 5.05 -16.44 -9.04
N PRO A 63 5.91 -16.56 -10.06
CA PRO A 63 7.17 -15.81 -10.16
C PRO A 63 7.00 -14.29 -10.13
N GLU A 64 5.96 -13.75 -10.75
CA GLU A 64 5.70 -12.30 -10.80
C GLU A 64 5.28 -11.76 -9.43
N LEU A 65 4.30 -12.39 -8.78
CA LEU A 65 3.85 -11.99 -7.45
C LEU A 65 4.94 -12.15 -6.38
N ARG A 66 5.80 -13.17 -6.54
CA ARG A 66 6.97 -13.36 -5.68
C ARG A 66 7.98 -12.22 -5.82
N LYS A 67 8.21 -11.71 -7.04
CA LYS A 67 9.05 -10.51 -7.24
C LYS A 67 8.47 -9.29 -6.52
N ASN A 68 7.15 -9.09 -6.58
CA ASN A 68 6.52 -8.00 -5.86
C ASN A 68 6.69 -8.16 -4.34
N LEU A 69 6.52 -9.38 -3.80
CA LEU A 69 6.77 -9.65 -2.37
C LEU A 69 8.22 -9.34 -1.97
N THR A 70 9.20 -9.80 -2.75
CA THR A 70 10.62 -9.49 -2.52
C THR A 70 10.87 -7.98 -2.59
N TYR A 71 10.22 -7.27 -3.52
CA TYR A 71 10.31 -5.81 -3.60
C TYR A 71 9.81 -5.14 -2.32
N TYR A 72 8.69 -5.60 -1.76
CA TYR A 72 8.23 -5.13 -0.45
C TYR A 72 9.27 -5.35 0.65
N GLU A 73 9.75 -6.59 0.79
CA GLU A 73 10.68 -7.00 1.84
C GLU A 73 12.02 -6.26 1.79
N GLU A 74 12.54 -5.97 0.60
CA GLU A 74 13.87 -5.38 0.41
C GLU A 74 13.87 -3.86 0.27
N ARG A 75 12.79 -3.27 -0.29
CA ARG A 75 12.74 -1.83 -0.62
C ARG A 75 11.78 -1.05 0.25
N ILE A 76 10.59 -1.60 0.52
CA ILE A 76 9.50 -0.86 1.17
C ILE A 76 9.60 -0.99 2.69
N LEU A 77 9.65 -2.22 3.22
CA LEU A 77 9.64 -2.48 4.67
C LEU A 77 10.86 -1.88 5.41
N PRO A 78 12.10 -1.96 4.89
CA PRO A 78 13.26 -1.39 5.58
C PRO A 78 13.17 0.14 5.68
N LEU A 79 12.60 0.80 4.68
CA LEU A 79 12.42 2.25 4.70
C LEU A 79 11.34 2.67 5.70
N ILE A 80 10.27 1.88 5.84
CA ILE A 80 9.26 2.11 6.88
C ILE A 80 9.88 1.95 8.26
N SER A 81 10.68 0.89 8.48
CA SER A 81 11.36 0.68 9.76
C SER A 81 12.28 1.86 10.10
N ARG A 82 13.02 2.40 9.13
CA ARG A 82 13.89 3.58 9.33
C ARG A 82 13.09 4.86 9.59
N TYR A 83 12.01 5.07 8.85
CA TYR A 83 11.07 6.17 9.09
C TYR A 83 10.52 6.11 10.51
N CYS A 84 10.15 4.92 10.99
CA CYS A 84 9.67 4.71 12.35
C CYS A 84 10.72 4.96 13.45
N GLN A 85 12.01 4.83 13.16
CA GLN A 85 13.09 5.07 14.12
C GLN A 85 13.49 6.55 14.21
N GLY A 86 13.21 7.35 13.18
CA GLY A 86 13.57 8.77 13.11
C GLY A 86 12.44 9.75 13.46
N CYS A 87 11.18 9.30 13.56
CA CYS A 87 10.05 10.21 13.70
C CYS A 87 9.69 10.54 15.16
N VAL A 88 10.13 11.72 15.60
CA VAL A 88 9.45 12.57 16.61
C VAL A 88 8.50 13.57 15.89
N HIS A 89 8.06 13.27 14.66
CA HIS A 89 7.36 14.23 13.83
C HIS A 89 5.86 14.33 14.14
N ASN A 90 5.42 15.58 14.21
CA ASN A 90 4.06 16.06 14.46
C ASN A 90 3.07 15.43 13.46
N PRO A 91 2.00 14.74 13.90
CA PRO A 91 1.06 14.04 13.03
C PRO A 91 0.20 14.96 12.13
N PHE A 92 0.48 16.26 12.06
CA PHE A 92 -0.32 17.26 11.36
C PHE A 92 0.41 18.02 10.24
N GLU A 93 1.72 17.82 10.02
CA GLU A 93 2.45 18.52 8.98
C GLU A 93 2.57 17.69 7.69
N GLN A 94 1.79 18.07 6.67
CA GLN A 94 1.91 17.70 5.25
C GLN A 94 2.38 16.26 4.96
N HIS A 95 1.49 15.28 5.18
CA HIS A 95 1.77 13.88 4.82
C HIS A 95 1.73 13.71 3.30
N SER A 96 2.89 13.57 2.67
CA SER A 96 2.93 13.05 1.31
C SER A 96 2.28 11.66 1.27
N LEU A 97 1.80 11.20 0.12
CA LEU A 97 1.20 9.86 -0.02
C LEU A 97 2.12 8.74 0.53
N TRP A 98 3.44 8.94 0.46
CA TRP A 98 4.42 8.04 1.07
C TRP A 98 4.33 8.02 2.62
N ASP A 99 4.12 9.17 3.26
CA ASP A 99 4.00 9.27 4.72
C ASP A 99 2.70 8.60 5.20
N LYS A 100 1.59 8.80 4.46
CA LYS A 100 0.32 8.11 4.69
C LYS A 100 0.49 6.58 4.62
N LEU A 101 1.20 6.11 3.61
CA LEU A 101 1.49 4.69 3.42
C LEU A 101 2.40 4.12 4.51
N ALA A 102 3.49 4.81 4.85
CA ALA A 102 4.41 4.38 5.89
C ALA A 102 3.71 4.27 7.25
N PHE A 103 2.84 5.23 7.57
CA PHE A 103 2.00 5.19 8.76
C PHE A 103 1.00 4.02 8.74
N ALA A 104 0.26 3.83 7.64
CA ALA A 104 -0.72 2.76 7.50
C ALA A 104 -0.10 1.36 7.64
N LEU A 105 1.05 1.15 6.99
CA LEU A 105 1.82 -0.09 7.11
C LEU A 105 2.28 -0.28 8.57
N ARG A 106 2.88 0.75 9.21
CA ARG A 106 3.31 0.67 10.62
C ARG A 106 2.16 0.32 11.56
N TRP A 107 1.01 0.99 11.42
CA TRP A 107 -0.18 0.74 12.25
C TRP A 107 -0.64 -0.71 12.13
N ARG A 108 -0.73 -1.23 10.90
CA ARG A 108 -1.09 -2.64 10.64
C ARG A 108 -0.05 -3.63 11.18
N PHE A 109 1.25 -3.35 11.04
CA PHE A 109 2.30 -4.21 11.59
C PHE A 109 2.33 -4.22 13.13
N SER A 110 2.09 -3.07 13.76
CA SER A 110 2.10 -2.92 15.22
C SER A 110 0.87 -3.55 15.88
N ASN A 111 -0.29 -3.52 15.20
CA ASN A 111 -1.53 -4.13 15.69
C ASN A 111 -1.67 -5.63 15.38
N ARG A 112 -0.81 -6.23 14.53
CA ARG A 112 -0.77 -7.70 14.35
C ARG A 112 -0.42 -8.49 15.62
N LYS A 113 0.17 -7.87 16.66
CA LYS A 113 0.31 -8.53 17.97
C LYS A 113 -0.97 -8.55 18.80
N LYS A 114 -2.00 -7.78 18.44
CA LYS A 114 -3.30 -7.73 19.12
C LYS A 114 -4.43 -8.38 18.30
N ASP A 115 -4.36 -8.31 16.98
CA ASP A 115 -5.36 -8.91 16.10
C ASP A 115 -5.05 -10.37 15.76
N GLN A 116 -5.23 -11.24 16.75
CA GLN A 116 -5.73 -12.61 16.54
C GLN A 116 -7.25 -12.57 16.31
N VAL A 117 -7.76 -11.55 15.61
CA VAL A 117 -9.18 -11.37 15.36
C VAL A 117 -9.51 -11.95 13.99
N SER A 118 -10.26 -13.04 14.02
CA SER A 118 -10.85 -13.73 12.88
C SER A 118 -11.68 -12.78 12.02
N TRP A 119 -11.21 -12.45 10.83
CA TRP A 119 -12.07 -11.96 9.76
C TRP A 119 -11.66 -12.64 8.46
N ILE A 120 -12.29 -13.79 8.22
CA ILE A 120 -12.48 -14.35 6.89
C ILE A 120 -13.98 -14.49 6.73
N GLU A 121 -14.61 -13.47 6.14
CA GLU A 121 -15.63 -13.78 5.15
C GLU A 121 -14.95 -13.64 3.79
N PRO A 122 -14.94 -14.71 2.96
CA PRO A 122 -14.29 -14.67 1.66
C PRO A 122 -15.05 -13.71 0.74
N LEU A 123 -14.31 -12.87 0.00
CA LEU A 123 -14.81 -12.04 -1.10
C LEU A 123 -15.28 -12.87 -2.32
N THR A 124 -15.95 -14.01 -2.11
CA THR A 124 -16.51 -14.86 -3.17
C THR A 124 -17.98 -14.60 -3.48
N THR A 125 -18.60 -13.53 -2.98
CA THR A 125 -20.04 -13.29 -3.25
C THR A 125 -20.33 -11.90 -3.79
N ARG A 126 -19.62 -11.46 -4.83
CA ARG A 126 -20.13 -10.45 -5.78
C ARG A 126 -19.63 -10.72 -7.18
N LYS A 127 -20.24 -11.69 -7.86
CA LYS A 127 -20.52 -11.69 -9.32
C LYS A 127 -21.36 -12.91 -9.70
N SER A 128 -22.68 -12.73 -9.63
CA SER A 128 -23.63 -13.42 -10.52
C SER A 128 -24.71 -12.41 -10.91
N PHE A 129 -24.32 -11.47 -11.78
CA PHE A 129 -25.25 -10.83 -12.70
C PHE A 129 -24.64 -11.01 -14.08
N VAL A 130 -25.06 -12.10 -14.74
CA VAL A 130 -24.97 -12.29 -16.18
C VAL A 130 -26.34 -12.82 -16.58
N HIS A 131 -27.05 -11.99 -17.35
CA HIS A 131 -28.28 -12.17 -18.14
C HIS A 131 -29.25 -13.30 -17.77
#